data_AF-A0A9Q8MTF8-F1
#
_entry.id   AF-A0A9Q8MTF8-F1
#
_cell.length_a   1.000
_cell.length_b   1.000
_cell.length_c   1.000
_cell.angle_alpha   90.00
_cell.angle_beta   90.00
_cell.angle_gamma   90.00
#
_symmetry.space_group_name_H-M   'P 1'
#
loop_
_entity.id
_entity.type
_entity.pdbx_description
1 polymer ?
#
loop_
_entity_poly.entity_id
_entity_poly.type
_entity_poly.pdbx_seq_one_letter_code
_entity_poly.pdbx_strand_id
1 'polypeptide(L)'
;MRNKNIAKAFLSVMTVSAVMTSFKVLDVNADDNNQSNNSSVDVTNTNNVSVISSELNSQNFFDKLGPLAQRIANKNDLYPSLLLAQAALESAYGQSSLTQSSNNLFGIKATNGQGINTPTTEFSNGSSYTTNSTFSTYPDLLSSLQGYADFLNNNIRYSNVHRSMAPTVEQAAINIQTDGYATDPAYSNKLISFINQNNLKTYDSGSVPSNNNQDNNTQNNINNQNNINTQNNNSNQSQPTQPATRPEQPKKENITKYVGSDGKETFKLSNKYRTYKLYNHVKGTTRNIRSYGWNKSLNSSKKVFVDCLGIRNYGKNESKWYRIRLSDHSKKKYWVYSKALEMPKVNYIKENKEVTVNTNTHSNVYNHVYNSPYLSKKVKENKDLVDDSYHTSVKAIINNDGVRTEWYRIYIPGTGNAWIKSKDLSNITRHKEFKNNYNNKSGYAYLNNYGKYRLYNDMPGSSKKAKVTNWDDVKVPSDYLITYDKSGVKGKDNTNWYRINLNNKNYWIASGALKF
;
A
#
# COMPACT_ATOMS: atom_id res chain seq x y z
N MET A 1 -11.02 -64.15 19.84
CA MET A 1 -11.31 -63.67 18.46
C MET A 1 -11.92 -62.27 18.56
N ARG A 2 -11.35 -61.28 17.83
CA ARG A 2 -11.92 -60.07 17.18
C ARG A 2 -13.06 -59.29 17.89
N ASN A 3 -13.17 -57.95 17.89
CA ASN A 3 -12.33 -56.81 17.52
C ASN A 3 -13.14 -55.51 17.82
N LYS A 4 -12.43 -54.40 18.11
CA LYS A 4 -12.75 -52.97 17.89
C LYS A 4 -13.52 -52.12 18.94
N ASN A 5 -12.74 -51.15 19.42
CA ASN A 5 -13.07 -49.82 19.94
C ASN A 5 -13.91 -48.95 18.98
N ILE A 6 -14.66 -47.97 19.50
CA ILE A 6 -14.67 -46.55 19.08
C ILE A 6 -15.22 -45.70 20.24
N ALA A 7 -14.40 -44.75 20.69
CA ALA A 7 -14.79 -43.68 21.61
C ALA A 7 -15.62 -42.61 20.87
N LYS A 8 -16.71 -42.14 21.50
CA LYS A 8 -17.44 -40.93 21.11
C LYS A 8 -17.10 -39.81 22.09
N ALA A 9 -16.74 -38.66 21.52
CA ALA A 9 -16.34 -37.44 22.19
C ALA A 9 -17.47 -36.83 23.03
N PHE A 10 -17.10 -36.38 24.24
CA PHE A 10 -17.93 -35.57 25.12
C PHE A 10 -17.92 -34.10 24.71
N LEU A 11 -19.10 -33.52 24.74
CA LEU A 11 -19.42 -32.10 24.59
C LEU A 11 -19.12 -31.40 25.92
N SER A 12 -18.25 -30.39 25.94
CA SER A 12 -18.12 -29.48 27.09
C SER A 12 -18.24 -28.04 26.61
N VAL A 13 -19.28 -27.40 27.11
CA VAL A 13 -19.56 -25.98 27.05
C VAL A 13 -18.52 -25.25 27.91
N MET A 14 -17.86 -24.22 27.37
CA MET A 14 -17.19 -23.20 28.16
C MET A 14 -17.66 -21.83 27.69
N THR A 15 -18.54 -21.24 28.50
CA THR A 15 -18.79 -19.80 28.57
C THR A 15 -17.56 -19.11 29.15
N VAL A 16 -17.06 -18.05 28.50
CA VAL A 16 -16.13 -17.10 29.14
C VAL A 16 -16.78 -15.74 29.12
N SER A 17 -17.18 -15.30 30.32
CA SER A 17 -17.66 -13.96 30.64
C SER A 17 -16.53 -12.93 30.50
N ALA A 18 -16.88 -11.74 30.02
CA ALA A 18 -16.01 -10.58 30.00
C ALA A 18 -15.70 -10.12 31.44
N VAL A 19 -14.40 -10.04 31.78
CA VAL A 19 -13.94 -9.38 33.01
C VAL A 19 -13.43 -8.00 32.62
N MET A 20 -14.19 -6.97 33.00
CA MET A 20 -13.73 -5.58 33.08
C MET A 20 -12.93 -5.42 34.37
N THR A 21 -11.62 -5.31 34.29
CA THR A 21 -10.79 -4.86 35.43
C THR A 21 -10.82 -3.33 35.50
N SER A 22 -11.53 -2.80 36.50
CA SER A 22 -11.38 -1.42 36.96
C SER A 22 -10.13 -1.31 37.83
N PHE A 23 -9.19 -0.42 37.47
CA PHE A 23 -8.13 0.00 38.38
C PHE A 23 -8.61 1.23 39.16
N LYS A 24 -8.76 1.09 40.49
CA LYS A 24 -8.78 2.21 41.43
C LYS A 24 -7.33 2.45 41.88
N VAL A 25 -6.85 3.68 41.74
CA VAL A 25 -5.63 4.14 42.41
C VAL A 25 -6.05 4.86 43.69
N LEU A 26 -5.40 4.50 44.79
CA LEU A 26 -5.54 5.12 46.10
C LEU A 26 -4.56 6.30 46.17
N ASP A 27 -5.07 7.50 46.45
CA ASP A 27 -4.26 8.67 46.78
C ASP A 27 -3.72 8.54 48.21
N VAL A 28 -2.41 8.76 48.38
CA VAL A 28 -1.79 9.07 49.67
C VAL A 28 -1.19 10.47 49.53
N ASN A 29 -1.82 11.43 50.20
CA ASN A 29 -1.28 12.78 50.38
C ASN A 29 -0.18 12.75 51.46
N ALA A 30 0.93 13.40 51.19
CA ALA A 30 1.79 13.99 52.19
C ALA A 30 2.32 15.34 51.65
N ASP A 31 1.95 16.40 52.37
CA ASP A 31 2.47 17.77 52.23
C ASP A 31 3.98 17.83 52.47
N ASP A 32 4.73 18.62 51.69
CA ASP A 32 5.35 19.86 52.22
C ASP A 32 5.97 20.75 51.12
N ASN A 33 5.97 22.06 51.37
CA ASN A 33 6.26 23.17 50.45
C ASN A 33 7.76 23.41 50.18
N ASN A 34 8.14 23.69 48.91
CA ASN A 34 8.96 24.88 48.57
C ASN A 34 8.98 25.20 47.06
N GLN A 35 8.87 26.49 46.75
CA GLN A 35 8.75 27.10 45.42
C GLN A 35 10.13 27.28 44.76
N SER A 36 10.33 26.76 43.55
CA SER A 36 11.24 27.38 42.57
C SER A 36 10.92 26.93 41.15
N ASN A 37 10.73 27.91 40.27
CA ASN A 37 10.31 27.81 38.88
C ASN A 37 11.19 26.87 38.04
N ASN A 38 10.60 25.78 37.54
CA ASN A 38 11.03 25.10 36.32
C ASN A 38 9.85 24.30 35.76
N SER A 39 9.12 24.85 34.79
CA SER A 39 8.02 24.16 34.10
C SER A 39 8.57 23.07 33.19
N SER A 40 8.96 21.97 33.83
CA SER A 40 9.05 20.65 33.23
C SER A 40 7.61 20.22 32.92
N VAL A 41 7.23 20.30 31.65
CA VAL A 41 5.92 19.82 31.20
C VAL A 41 5.90 18.31 31.38
N ASP A 42 5.20 17.90 32.43
CA ASP A 42 4.88 16.53 32.78
C ASP A 42 4.11 15.84 31.63
N VAL A 43 4.77 14.87 31.01
CA VAL A 43 4.24 14.04 29.91
C VAL A 43 3.39 12.93 30.51
N THR A 44 2.25 13.26 31.13
CA THR A 44 1.29 12.24 31.57
C THR A 44 -0.19 12.60 31.41
N ASN A 45 -0.55 13.81 30.96
CA ASN A 45 -1.97 14.21 30.85
C ASN A 45 -2.41 14.54 29.41
N THR A 46 -2.59 13.52 28.56
CA THR A 46 -3.27 13.64 27.24
C THR A 46 -4.39 12.62 27.09
N ASN A 47 -5.21 12.49 28.13
CA ASN A 47 -6.51 11.85 28.04
C ASN A 47 -7.56 12.96 27.97
N ASN A 48 -8.13 13.18 26.78
CA ASN A 48 -9.32 14.00 26.50
C ASN A 48 -9.08 15.47 26.07
N VAL A 49 -8.22 15.73 25.08
CA VAL A 49 -8.44 16.91 24.22
C VAL A 49 -9.24 16.44 23.00
N SER A 50 -10.55 16.71 23.00
CA SER A 50 -11.41 16.45 21.85
C SER A 50 -11.06 17.43 20.73
N VAL A 51 -10.24 16.99 19.77
CA VAL A 51 -9.96 17.78 18.57
C VAL A 51 -11.24 17.86 17.74
N ILE A 52 -11.81 19.06 17.59
CA ILE A 52 -13.03 19.28 16.82
C ILE A 52 -12.65 19.53 15.35
N SER A 53 -13.31 18.85 14.41
CA SER A 53 -13.05 18.98 12.97
C SER A 53 -13.15 20.42 12.47
N SER A 54 -14.10 21.21 13.00
CA SER A 54 -14.33 22.61 12.61
C SER A 54 -13.19 23.57 12.93
N GLU A 55 -12.25 23.15 13.77
CA GLU A 55 -11.11 23.97 14.15
C GLU A 55 -9.83 23.60 13.39
N LEU A 56 -9.84 22.54 12.58
CA LEU A 56 -8.67 22.12 11.81
C LEU A 56 -8.46 23.02 10.59
N ASN A 57 -7.24 23.42 10.30
CA ASN A 57 -6.86 24.10 9.06
C ASN A 57 -5.42 23.72 8.70
N SER A 58 -4.93 24.16 7.54
CA SER A 58 -3.58 23.82 7.09
C SER A 58 -2.46 24.20 8.06
N GLN A 59 -2.65 25.24 8.88
CA GLN A 59 -1.65 25.74 9.82
C GLN A 59 -1.59 24.90 11.10
N ASN A 60 -2.71 24.38 11.58
CA ASN A 60 -2.77 23.66 12.87
C ASN A 60 -3.01 22.15 12.74
N PHE A 61 -3.20 21.63 11.52
CA PHE A 61 -3.59 20.23 11.28
C PHE A 61 -2.60 19.24 11.88
N PHE A 62 -1.31 19.42 11.60
CA PHE A 62 -0.28 18.50 12.08
C PHE A 62 -0.02 18.63 13.58
N ASP A 63 -0.11 19.84 14.12
CA ASP A 63 0.07 20.06 15.57
C ASP A 63 -1.05 19.37 16.37
N LYS A 64 -2.30 19.47 15.90
CA LYS A 64 -3.46 18.85 16.56
C LYS A 64 -3.53 17.34 16.35
N LEU A 65 -3.23 16.82 15.15
CA LEU A 65 -3.37 15.39 14.83
C LEU A 65 -2.08 14.58 15.00
N GLY A 66 -0.91 15.20 14.99
CA GLY A 66 0.39 14.54 15.06
C GLY A 66 0.53 13.57 16.24
N PRO A 67 0.30 14.02 17.49
CA PRO A 67 0.38 13.13 18.65
C PRO A 67 -0.61 11.95 18.62
N LEU A 68 -1.82 12.18 18.10
CA LEU A 68 -2.84 11.14 17.96
C LEU A 68 -2.45 10.13 16.87
N ALA A 69 -1.98 10.62 15.73
CA ALA A 69 -1.49 9.80 14.62
C ALA A 69 -0.30 8.94 15.02
N GLN A 70 0.66 9.49 15.77
CA GLN A 70 1.79 8.73 16.32
C GLN A 70 1.31 7.59 17.21
N ARG A 71 0.38 7.87 18.15
CA ARG A 71 -0.17 6.86 19.05
C ARG A 71 -0.84 5.72 18.28
N ILE A 72 -1.73 6.05 17.34
CA ILE A 72 -2.48 5.05 16.57
C ILE A 72 -1.56 4.28 15.62
N ALA A 73 -0.73 4.96 14.85
CA ALA A 73 0.12 4.29 13.86
C ALA A 73 1.15 3.37 14.52
N ASN A 74 1.79 3.80 15.61
CA ASN A 74 2.77 2.96 16.33
C ASN A 74 2.13 1.70 16.92
N LYS A 75 0.92 1.79 17.48
CA LYS A 75 0.18 0.63 18.00
C LYS A 75 -0.18 -0.38 16.90
N ASN A 76 -0.30 0.06 15.66
CA ASN A 76 -0.78 -0.74 14.53
C ASN A 76 0.32 -1.08 13.51
N ASP A 77 1.60 -0.91 13.83
CA ASP A 77 2.71 -1.19 12.90
C ASP A 77 2.61 -0.37 11.59
N LEU A 78 2.18 0.89 11.66
CA LEU A 78 2.04 1.82 10.53
C LEU A 78 2.98 3.02 10.69
N TYR A 79 3.25 3.74 9.59
CA TYR A 79 3.99 5.00 9.60
C TYR A 79 3.07 6.18 9.98
N PRO A 80 3.32 6.89 11.10
CA PRO A 80 2.61 8.13 11.42
C PRO A 80 2.61 9.15 10.28
N SER A 81 3.74 9.29 9.58
CA SER A 81 3.91 10.23 8.46
C SER A 81 3.01 9.90 7.27
N LEU A 82 2.84 8.62 6.91
CA LEU A 82 1.92 8.18 5.85
C LEU A 82 0.47 8.43 6.23
N LEU A 83 0.11 8.10 7.47
CA LEU A 83 -1.23 8.31 8.00
C LEU A 83 -1.58 9.81 7.99
N LEU A 84 -0.69 10.68 8.45
CA LEU A 84 -0.89 12.14 8.44
C LEU A 84 -0.98 12.70 7.01
N ALA A 85 -0.13 12.24 6.10
CA ALA A 85 -0.15 12.68 4.71
C ALA A 85 -1.46 12.31 4.00
N GLN A 86 -1.94 11.07 4.17
CA GLN A 86 -3.23 10.66 3.62
C GLN A 86 -4.37 11.44 4.29
N ALA A 87 -4.37 11.58 5.61
CA ALA A 87 -5.39 12.38 6.29
C ALA A 87 -5.44 13.80 5.72
N ALA A 88 -4.31 14.48 5.56
CA ALA A 88 -4.27 15.85 5.05
C ALA A 88 -4.76 15.95 3.59
N LEU A 89 -4.30 15.05 2.71
CA LEU A 89 -4.68 15.07 1.29
C LEU A 89 -6.16 14.71 1.08
N GLU A 90 -6.67 13.69 1.77
CA GLU A 90 -8.05 13.21 1.60
C GLU A 90 -9.08 14.14 2.26
N SER A 91 -8.68 14.87 3.31
CA SER A 91 -9.56 15.79 4.04
C SER A 91 -9.38 17.26 3.69
N ALA A 92 -8.44 17.61 2.80
CA ALA A 92 -8.01 18.99 2.59
C ALA A 92 -7.65 19.68 3.93
N TYR A 93 -6.74 19.06 4.70
CA TYR A 93 -6.37 19.51 6.06
C TYR A 93 -7.57 19.68 7.00
N GLY A 94 -8.52 18.75 6.92
CA GLY A 94 -9.74 18.72 7.71
C GLY A 94 -10.88 19.59 7.18
N GLN A 95 -10.64 20.42 6.17
CA GLN A 95 -11.62 21.39 5.66
C GLN A 95 -12.67 20.79 4.73
N SER A 96 -12.52 19.53 4.29
CA SER A 96 -13.50 18.90 3.41
C SER A 96 -14.87 18.81 4.09
N SER A 97 -15.94 19.07 3.34
CA SER A 97 -17.31 18.97 3.86
C SER A 97 -17.60 17.59 4.47
N LEU A 98 -16.99 16.52 3.91
CA LEU A 98 -17.07 15.18 4.46
C LEU A 98 -16.45 15.11 5.87
N THR A 99 -15.25 15.63 6.06
CA THR A 99 -14.60 15.64 7.39
C THR A 99 -15.39 16.46 8.38
N GLN A 100 -15.85 17.64 7.97
CA GLN A 100 -16.61 18.56 8.84
C GLN A 100 -17.95 18.00 9.32
N SER A 101 -18.57 17.15 8.51
CA SER A 101 -19.89 16.56 8.81
C SER A 101 -19.84 15.16 9.43
N SER A 102 -18.69 14.49 9.40
CA SER A 102 -18.59 13.07 9.78
C SER A 102 -17.31 12.65 10.47
N ASN A 103 -16.40 13.60 10.73
CA ASN A 103 -15.03 13.36 11.21
C ASN A 103 -14.20 12.41 10.34
N ASN A 104 -14.61 12.11 9.10
CA ASN A 104 -13.91 11.14 8.24
C ASN A 104 -12.76 11.79 7.47
N LEU A 105 -11.55 11.67 8.04
CA LEU A 105 -10.32 12.24 7.49
C LEU A 105 -9.80 11.56 6.21
N PHE A 106 -10.24 10.34 5.91
CA PHE A 106 -9.59 9.46 4.94
C PHE A 106 -10.46 9.10 3.74
N GLY A 107 -11.69 9.63 3.67
CA GLY A 107 -12.66 9.25 2.64
C GLY A 107 -13.03 7.76 2.70
N ILE A 108 -12.96 7.13 3.89
CA ILE A 108 -13.27 5.70 4.02
C ILE A 108 -14.77 5.50 3.84
N LYS A 109 -15.13 4.71 2.83
CA LYS A 109 -16.52 4.38 2.55
C LYS A 109 -17.07 3.44 3.62
N ALA A 110 -18.32 3.66 4.01
CA ALA A 110 -19.01 2.85 5.00
C ALA A 110 -19.20 1.42 4.48
N THR A 111 -18.45 0.47 5.02
CA THR A 111 -18.64 -0.96 4.76
C THR A 111 -19.89 -1.50 5.45
N ASN A 112 -20.63 -0.68 6.18
CA ASN A 112 -21.92 -1.04 6.75
C ASN A 112 -23.11 -0.27 6.08
N GLY A 113 -22.82 0.61 5.13
CA GLY A 113 -23.84 1.53 4.59
C GLY A 113 -24.47 2.45 5.65
N GLN A 114 -23.92 2.50 6.88
CA GLN A 114 -24.27 3.47 7.90
C GLN A 114 -23.19 4.54 7.91
N GLY A 115 -23.61 5.78 7.75
CA GLY A 115 -22.74 6.93 7.65
C GLY A 115 -23.37 8.01 6.78
N ILE A 116 -22.58 8.98 6.34
CA ILE A 116 -23.08 10.11 5.59
C ILE A 116 -23.05 9.82 4.08
N ASN A 117 -24.16 10.10 3.40
CA ASN A 117 -24.24 10.00 1.95
C ASN A 117 -23.96 11.39 1.35
N THR A 118 -22.87 11.53 0.61
CA THR A 118 -22.45 12.79 -0.01
C THR A 118 -21.91 12.56 -1.42
N PRO A 119 -22.06 13.53 -2.33
CA PRO A 119 -21.39 13.50 -3.62
C PRO A 119 -19.88 13.32 -3.47
N THR A 120 -19.29 12.53 -4.35
CA THR A 120 -17.86 12.30 -4.49
C THR A 120 -17.50 12.20 -5.97
N THR A 121 -16.29 12.61 -6.32
CA THR A 121 -15.75 12.47 -7.67
C THR A 121 -15.08 11.11 -7.82
N GLU A 122 -15.58 10.27 -8.72
CA GLU A 122 -15.02 8.96 -9.06
C GLU A 122 -14.38 8.99 -10.44
N PHE A 123 -13.44 8.07 -10.70
CA PHE A 123 -12.80 7.93 -12.02
C PHE A 123 -13.15 6.58 -12.64
N SER A 124 -13.60 6.60 -13.90
CA SER A 124 -13.83 5.39 -14.69
C SER A 124 -13.41 5.62 -16.14
N ASN A 125 -12.67 4.67 -16.72
CA ASN A 125 -12.19 4.72 -18.12
C ASN A 125 -11.44 6.02 -18.50
N GLY A 126 -10.72 6.64 -17.56
CA GLY A 126 -9.95 7.85 -17.82
C GLY A 126 -10.73 9.16 -17.71
N SER A 127 -12.01 9.13 -17.33
CA SER A 127 -12.83 10.32 -17.09
C SER A 127 -13.36 10.34 -15.65
N SER A 128 -13.44 11.53 -15.06
CA SER A 128 -14.09 11.74 -13.77
C SER A 128 -15.60 11.88 -13.93
N TYR A 129 -16.37 11.42 -12.93
CA TYR A 129 -17.80 11.63 -12.83
C TYR A 129 -18.19 11.78 -11.35
N THR A 130 -19.19 12.62 -11.06
CA THR A 130 -19.70 12.81 -9.70
C THR A 130 -20.79 11.79 -9.40
N THR A 131 -20.73 11.17 -8.23
CA THR A 131 -21.65 10.10 -7.81
C THR A 131 -21.80 10.16 -6.28
N ASN A 132 -22.87 9.61 -5.71
CA ASN A 132 -23.16 9.65 -4.28
C ASN A 132 -22.65 8.40 -3.57
N SER A 133 -21.66 8.56 -2.69
CA SER A 133 -21.14 7.45 -1.88
C SER A 133 -21.48 7.62 -0.40
N THR A 134 -21.67 6.49 0.29
CA THR A 134 -21.82 6.48 1.75
C THR A 134 -20.45 6.34 2.40
N PHE A 135 -20.07 7.32 3.20
CA PHE A 135 -18.82 7.39 3.93
C PHE A 135 -19.02 7.07 5.40
N SER A 136 -18.08 6.36 6.02
CA SER A 136 -18.10 6.08 7.45
C SER A 136 -18.18 7.39 8.23
N THR A 137 -18.96 7.40 9.30
CA THR A 137 -19.01 8.49 10.28
C THR A 137 -18.28 8.06 11.54
N TYR A 138 -17.49 8.96 12.10
CA TYR A 138 -16.74 8.71 13.33
C TYR A 138 -17.21 9.67 14.43
N PRO A 139 -17.29 9.21 15.69
CA PRO A 139 -17.66 10.07 16.82
C PRO A 139 -16.70 11.26 16.99
N ASP A 140 -15.41 11.04 16.72
CA ASP A 140 -14.35 12.03 16.79
C ASP A 140 -13.23 11.72 15.79
N LEU A 141 -12.26 12.64 15.66
CA LEU A 141 -11.13 12.48 14.75
C LEU A 141 -10.19 11.33 15.16
N LEU A 142 -10.09 11.04 16.47
CA LEU A 142 -9.30 9.89 16.97
C LEU A 142 -9.87 8.57 16.45
N SER A 143 -11.19 8.42 16.47
CA SER A 143 -11.92 7.28 15.94
C SER A 143 -11.74 7.17 14.43
N SER A 144 -11.62 8.29 13.70
CA SER A 144 -11.27 8.26 12.28
C SER A 144 -9.85 7.77 12.02
N LEU A 145 -8.88 8.16 12.85
CA LEU A 145 -7.51 7.66 12.76
C LEU A 145 -7.45 6.15 13.04
N GLN A 146 -8.15 5.68 14.07
CA GLN A 146 -8.25 4.25 14.38
C GLN A 146 -8.97 3.49 13.26
N GLY A 147 -10.04 4.06 12.70
CA GLY A 147 -10.77 3.47 11.57
C GLY A 147 -9.91 3.26 10.32
N TYR A 148 -8.97 4.17 10.05
CA TYR A 148 -7.95 3.98 9.01
C TYR A 148 -7.00 2.82 9.31
N ALA A 149 -6.48 2.73 10.54
CA ALA A 149 -5.63 1.62 10.93
C ALA A 149 -6.37 0.27 10.81
N ASP A 150 -7.62 0.21 11.27
CA ASP A 150 -8.47 -0.98 11.15
C ASP A 150 -8.74 -1.34 9.69
N PHE A 151 -8.94 -0.36 8.81
CA PHE A 151 -9.13 -0.59 7.38
C PHE A 151 -7.90 -1.27 6.75
N LEU A 152 -6.68 -0.81 7.07
CA LEU A 152 -5.46 -1.44 6.57
C LEU A 152 -5.21 -2.81 7.19
N ASN A 153 -5.42 -2.97 8.50
CA ASN A 153 -5.23 -4.23 9.22
C ASN A 153 -6.17 -5.34 8.72
N ASN A 154 -7.45 -5.01 8.53
CA ASN A 154 -8.47 -5.99 8.16
C ASN A 154 -8.46 -6.33 6.66
N ASN A 155 -7.73 -5.57 5.85
CA ASN A 155 -7.62 -5.80 4.42
C ASN A 155 -6.23 -6.29 4.07
N ILE A 156 -6.09 -7.62 3.97
CA ILE A 156 -4.85 -8.33 3.65
C ILE A 156 -4.12 -7.78 2.40
N ARG A 157 -4.84 -7.10 1.51
CA ARG A 157 -4.25 -6.39 0.36
C ARG A 157 -3.17 -5.40 0.78
N TYR A 158 -3.35 -4.70 1.90
CA TYR A 158 -2.42 -3.69 2.42
C TYR A 158 -1.43 -4.25 3.44
N SER A 159 -1.30 -5.58 3.56
CA SER A 159 -0.39 -6.21 4.54
C SER A 159 1.07 -5.79 4.36
N ASN A 160 1.48 -5.45 3.14
CA ASN A 160 2.79 -4.91 2.79
C ASN A 160 3.01 -3.42 3.14
N VAL A 161 1.97 -2.67 3.55
CA VAL A 161 2.08 -1.23 3.90
C VAL A 161 2.68 -1.04 5.30
N HIS A 162 2.51 -2.02 6.19
CA HIS A 162 2.96 -1.98 7.58
C HIS A 162 4.49 -1.82 7.69
N ARG A 163 4.99 -1.14 8.73
CA ARG A 163 6.44 -0.88 8.95
C ARG A 163 7.25 -2.17 9.00
N SER A 164 6.71 -3.24 9.59
CA SER A 164 7.38 -4.54 9.59
C SER A 164 7.51 -5.18 8.20
N MET A 165 6.88 -4.62 7.17
CA MET A 165 6.81 -5.14 5.80
C MET A 165 7.30 -4.14 4.73
N ALA A 166 7.24 -2.84 5.02
CA ALA A 166 7.77 -1.74 4.24
C ALA A 166 8.88 -1.05 5.06
N PRO A 167 10.16 -1.18 4.69
CA PRO A 167 11.27 -0.62 5.49
C PRO A 167 11.30 0.90 5.59
N THR A 168 10.60 1.61 4.69
CA THR A 168 10.50 3.07 4.67
C THR A 168 9.06 3.51 4.40
N VAL A 169 8.74 4.76 4.76
CA VAL A 169 7.44 5.36 4.45
C VAL A 169 7.22 5.50 2.94
N GLU A 170 8.28 5.76 2.16
CA GLU A 170 8.23 5.79 0.70
C GLU A 170 7.76 4.45 0.15
N GLN A 171 8.31 3.36 0.69
CA GLN A 171 7.93 2.03 0.27
C GLN A 171 6.48 1.73 0.65
N ALA A 172 6.03 2.18 1.82
CA ALA A 172 4.64 2.07 2.24
C ALA A 172 3.70 2.86 1.32
N ALA A 173 4.09 4.07 0.89
CA ALA A 173 3.36 4.91 -0.07
C ALA A 173 3.30 4.30 -1.48
N ILE A 174 4.36 3.63 -1.93
CA ILE A 174 4.35 2.88 -3.20
C ILE A 174 3.44 1.66 -3.10
N ASN A 175 3.51 0.93 -1.98
CA ASN A 175 2.69 -0.26 -1.73
C ASN A 175 1.20 0.11 -1.74
N ILE A 176 0.80 1.13 -0.98
CA ILE A 176 -0.61 1.54 -0.87
C ILE A 176 -1.20 1.98 -2.23
N GLN A 177 -0.41 2.63 -3.09
CA GLN A 177 -0.80 2.90 -4.48
C GLN A 177 -0.91 1.60 -5.29
N THR A 178 0.09 0.71 -5.22
CA THR A 178 0.12 -0.54 -6.00
C THR A 178 -1.07 -1.45 -5.64
N ASP A 179 -1.45 -1.45 -4.37
CA ASP A 179 -2.63 -2.15 -3.83
C ASP A 179 -3.95 -1.41 -4.19
N GLY A 180 -3.83 -0.25 -4.81
CA GLY A 180 -4.88 0.59 -5.37
C GLY A 180 -5.83 1.11 -4.30
N TYR A 181 -5.26 1.80 -3.32
CA TYR A 181 -5.97 2.72 -2.44
C TYR A 181 -6.57 3.89 -3.22
N ALA A 182 -5.79 4.49 -4.13
CA ALA A 182 -6.24 5.54 -5.04
C ALA A 182 -6.11 5.09 -6.51
N THR A 183 -6.91 5.71 -7.38
CA THR A 183 -6.83 5.51 -8.85
C THR A 183 -5.86 6.47 -9.53
N ASP A 184 -5.38 7.48 -8.80
CA ASP A 184 -4.38 8.43 -9.28
C ASP A 184 -3.03 7.71 -9.54
N PRO A 185 -2.52 7.73 -10.79
CA PRO A 185 -1.25 7.08 -11.12
C PRO A 185 -0.03 7.72 -10.44
N ALA A 186 -0.15 8.95 -9.93
CA ALA A 186 0.90 9.68 -9.23
C ALA A 186 0.71 9.73 -7.70
N TYR A 187 -0.22 8.96 -7.14
CA TYR A 187 -0.60 9.03 -5.72
C TYR A 187 0.58 8.83 -4.75
N SER A 188 1.41 7.82 -4.96
CA SER A 188 2.60 7.56 -4.15
C SER A 188 3.60 8.72 -4.22
N ASN A 189 3.78 9.30 -5.41
CA ASN A 189 4.66 10.45 -5.59
C ASN A 189 4.12 11.68 -4.87
N LYS A 190 2.79 11.92 -4.93
CA LYS A 190 2.14 12.99 -4.18
C LYS A 190 2.33 12.79 -2.68
N LEU A 191 2.10 11.58 -2.17
CA LEU A 191 2.31 11.26 -0.75
C LEU A 191 3.75 11.49 -0.32
N ILE A 192 4.72 10.95 -1.06
CA ILE A 192 6.15 11.09 -0.74
C ILE A 192 6.57 12.56 -0.77
N SER A 193 6.17 13.30 -1.82
CA SER A 193 6.46 14.73 -1.92
C SER A 193 5.85 15.50 -0.75
N PHE A 194 4.60 15.21 -0.41
CA PHE A 194 3.88 15.85 0.68
C PHE A 194 4.51 15.58 2.04
N ILE A 195 4.88 14.32 2.30
CA ILE A 195 5.60 13.89 3.51
C ILE A 195 6.91 14.67 3.67
N ASN A 196 7.67 14.80 2.58
CA ASN A 196 8.95 15.50 2.61
C ASN A 196 8.77 17.02 2.77
N GLN A 197 7.85 17.64 2.04
CA GLN A 197 7.59 19.08 2.11
C GLN A 197 7.11 19.53 3.49
N ASN A 198 6.32 18.70 4.18
CA ASN A 198 5.80 18.98 5.51
C ASN A 198 6.64 18.35 6.64
N ASN A 199 7.82 17.80 6.32
CA ASN A 199 8.72 17.15 7.28
C ASN A 199 8.06 16.08 8.18
N LEU A 200 7.06 15.36 7.64
CA LEU A 200 6.23 14.45 8.45
C LEU A 200 6.98 13.23 8.97
N LYS A 201 8.14 12.90 8.40
CA LYS A 201 9.01 11.80 8.88
C LYS A 201 9.46 11.98 10.32
N THR A 202 9.48 13.22 10.81
CA THR A 202 9.80 13.53 12.22
C THR A 202 8.87 12.79 13.19
N TYR A 203 7.61 12.57 12.80
CA TYR A 203 6.63 11.81 13.59
C TYR A 203 6.92 10.30 13.64
N ASP A 204 7.68 9.72 12.69
CA ASP A 204 7.92 8.27 12.62
C ASP A 204 8.92 7.76 13.66
N SER A 205 9.75 8.67 14.20
CA SER A 205 10.84 8.37 15.14
C SER A 205 10.41 8.42 16.61
N GLY A 206 9.14 8.71 16.91
CA GLY A 206 8.62 8.86 18.28
C GLY A 206 8.98 10.18 18.97
N SER A 207 9.71 11.07 18.30
CA SER A 207 9.99 12.44 18.75
C SER A 207 8.89 13.40 18.27
N VAL A 208 8.23 14.10 19.19
CA VAL A 208 7.31 15.20 18.88
C VAL A 208 8.13 16.37 18.33
N PRO A 209 7.75 17.02 17.20
CA PRO A 209 8.40 18.25 16.78
C PRO A 209 8.08 19.36 17.79
N SER A 210 9.08 19.85 18.53
CA SER A 210 8.97 21.13 19.24
C SER A 210 8.96 22.26 18.22
N ASN A 211 7.87 23.01 18.21
CA ASN A 211 7.69 24.18 17.37
C ASN A 211 8.51 25.34 17.96
N ASN A 212 9.79 25.44 17.59
CA ASN A 212 10.59 26.65 17.82
C ASN A 212 10.65 27.44 16.52
N ASN A 213 9.77 28.42 16.37
CA ASN A 213 10.00 29.63 15.60
C ASN A 213 9.02 30.72 16.07
N GLN A 214 9.44 31.49 17.08
CA GLN A 214 9.10 32.91 17.15
C GLN A 214 10.23 33.71 16.50
N ASP A 215 9.81 34.60 15.60
CA ASP A 215 10.26 35.98 15.41
C ASP A 215 11.77 36.28 15.48
N ASN A 216 12.32 36.81 14.38
CA ASN A 216 12.91 38.16 14.36
C ASN A 216 13.34 38.64 12.96
N ASN A 217 12.85 39.84 12.62
CA ASN A 217 13.27 40.80 11.57
C ASN A 217 13.05 40.42 10.10
N THR A 218 12.20 41.14 9.36
CA THR A 218 12.50 42.55 9.00
C THR A 218 11.21 43.37 8.80
N GLN A 219 11.02 44.41 9.62
CA GLN A 219 10.21 45.58 9.27
C GLN A 219 10.89 46.33 8.12
N ASN A 220 10.16 46.63 7.04
CA ASN A 220 10.14 47.93 6.35
C ASN A 220 9.40 47.80 5.00
N ASN A 221 8.10 48.09 4.99
CA ASN A 221 7.59 49.27 4.27
C ASN A 221 6.08 49.45 4.51
N ILE A 222 5.76 50.59 5.10
CA ILE A 222 4.43 51.16 5.27
C ILE A 222 4.11 51.97 4.01
N ASN A 223 2.81 52.01 3.67
CA ASN A 223 2.09 52.92 2.76
C ASN A 223 1.82 52.36 1.35
N ASN A 224 0.56 51.98 1.06
CA ASN A 224 -0.43 52.97 0.66
C ASN A 224 -1.87 52.43 0.58
N GLN A 225 -2.77 53.19 1.22
CA GLN A 225 -4.16 53.49 0.85
C GLN A 225 -5.23 52.39 0.75
N ASN A 226 -6.02 52.32 1.83
CA ASN A 226 -7.46 52.57 1.87
C ASN A 226 -8.15 52.84 0.51
N ASN A 227 -9.18 52.07 0.18
CA ASN A 227 -10.52 52.65 0.05
C ASN A 227 -11.65 51.64 0.21
N ILE A 228 -12.61 52.06 1.02
CA ILE A 228 -13.91 51.44 1.30
C ILE A 228 -14.81 51.61 0.07
N ASN A 229 -15.57 50.56 -0.30
CA ASN A 229 -16.96 50.74 -0.69
C ASN A 229 -17.74 49.43 -0.65
N THR A 230 -18.53 49.29 0.41
CA THR A 230 -19.78 48.54 0.46
C THR A 230 -20.78 49.12 -0.53
N GLN A 231 -21.26 48.29 -1.46
CA GLN A 231 -22.61 48.46 -2.04
C GLN A 231 -23.31 47.10 -2.09
N ASN A 232 -24.31 46.97 -1.23
CA ASN A 232 -25.46 46.11 -1.42
C ASN A 232 -26.16 46.49 -2.73
N ASN A 233 -26.54 45.50 -3.53
CA ASN A 233 -27.73 45.59 -4.38
C ASN A 233 -28.31 44.19 -4.61
N ASN A 234 -29.50 43.99 -4.05
CA ASN A 234 -30.43 42.93 -4.41
C ASN A 234 -30.94 43.17 -5.84
N SER A 235 -30.95 42.12 -6.65
CA SER A 235 -31.89 42.00 -7.77
C SER A 235 -32.28 40.54 -7.98
N ASN A 236 -33.58 40.30 -7.76
CA ASN A 236 -34.31 39.09 -8.12
C ASN A 236 -34.23 38.85 -9.64
N GLN A 237 -34.01 37.60 -10.04
CA GLN A 237 -34.58 37.10 -11.29
C GLN A 237 -34.78 35.56 -11.27
N SER A 238 -36.02 35.20 -10.95
CA SER A 238 -36.89 34.17 -11.54
C SER A 238 -36.28 32.88 -12.11
N GLN A 239 -36.59 31.78 -11.41
CA GLN A 239 -36.66 30.43 -11.98
C GLN A 239 -37.79 30.30 -13.01
N PRO A 240 -37.61 29.50 -14.07
CA PRO A 240 -38.69 28.82 -14.75
C PRO A 240 -38.97 27.43 -14.13
N THR A 241 -40.23 27.23 -13.75
CA THR A 241 -40.85 25.95 -13.36
C THR A 241 -41.20 25.08 -14.58
N GLN A 242 -40.97 23.75 -14.49
CA GLN A 242 -41.88 22.64 -14.88
C GLN A 242 -41.09 21.30 -14.92
N PRO A 243 -41.73 20.10 -14.93
CA PRO A 243 -42.95 19.65 -14.26
C PRO A 243 -42.70 18.38 -13.41
N ALA A 244 -43.62 18.09 -12.48
CA ALA A 244 -43.63 16.84 -11.72
C ALA A 244 -43.86 15.62 -12.65
N THR A 245 -42.90 14.70 -12.70
CA THR A 245 -43.10 13.35 -13.23
C THR A 245 -42.42 12.29 -12.36
N ARG A 246 -43.26 11.41 -11.79
CA ARG A 246 -43.09 10.00 -11.38
C ARG A 246 -41.83 9.61 -10.56
N PRO A 247 -41.97 8.94 -9.40
CA PRO A 247 -40.82 8.49 -8.61
C PRO A 247 -39.99 7.46 -9.39
N GLU A 248 -38.81 7.86 -9.87
CA GLU A 248 -37.80 6.93 -10.37
C GLU A 248 -37.06 6.32 -9.17
N GLN A 249 -37.08 4.99 -9.09
CA GLN A 249 -36.44 4.23 -8.01
C GLN A 249 -34.93 4.52 -7.92
N PRO A 250 -34.34 4.57 -6.71
CA PRO A 250 -32.94 4.94 -6.53
C PRO A 250 -31.99 3.96 -7.22
N LYS A 251 -31.21 4.45 -8.19
CA LYS A 251 -30.09 3.73 -8.79
C LYS A 251 -28.99 3.55 -7.74
N LYS A 252 -28.89 2.33 -7.21
CA LYS A 252 -27.79 1.88 -6.33
C LYS A 252 -26.47 1.85 -7.10
N GLU A 253 -25.49 2.61 -6.65
CA GLU A 253 -24.15 2.65 -7.23
C GLU A 253 -23.37 1.37 -6.91
N ASN A 254 -22.90 0.68 -7.96
CA ASN A 254 -22.14 -0.56 -7.86
C ASN A 254 -20.69 -0.28 -8.26
N ILE A 255 -19.86 0.19 -7.33
CA ILE A 255 -18.43 0.39 -7.61
C ILE A 255 -17.77 -0.99 -7.72
N THR A 256 -17.23 -1.28 -8.91
CA THR A 256 -16.52 -2.53 -9.19
C THR A 256 -15.09 -2.22 -9.57
N LYS A 257 -14.14 -2.61 -8.72
CA LYS A 257 -12.71 -2.52 -9.03
C LYS A 257 -12.31 -3.70 -9.88
N TYR A 258 -11.57 -3.44 -10.97
CA TYR A 258 -11.07 -4.48 -11.87
C TYR A 258 -9.55 -4.60 -11.77
N VAL A 259 -9.07 -5.83 -11.59
CA VAL A 259 -7.64 -6.17 -11.63
C VAL A 259 -7.44 -7.14 -12.79
N GLY A 260 -6.71 -6.70 -13.82
CA GLY A 260 -6.39 -7.53 -14.98
C GLY A 260 -5.15 -8.41 -14.75
N SER A 261 -5.01 -9.44 -15.58
CA SER A 261 -3.83 -10.32 -15.63
C SER A 261 -3.39 -10.57 -17.08
N ASP A 262 -2.34 -11.37 -17.26
CA ASP A 262 -1.89 -11.82 -18.58
C ASP A 262 -2.88 -12.78 -19.29
N GLY A 263 -3.93 -13.22 -18.58
CA GLY A 263 -4.98 -14.08 -19.10
C GLY A 263 -4.60 -15.55 -19.29
N LYS A 264 -3.41 -15.96 -18.84
CA LYS A 264 -2.91 -17.34 -18.89
C LYS A 264 -3.10 -18.09 -17.57
N GLU A 265 -3.42 -17.38 -16.49
CA GLU A 265 -3.75 -17.99 -15.20
C GLU A 265 -5.00 -18.86 -15.30
N THR A 266 -5.05 -19.94 -14.53
CA THR A 266 -6.16 -20.90 -14.56
C THR A 266 -6.62 -21.29 -13.16
N PHE A 267 -7.94 -21.34 -12.97
CA PHE A 267 -8.57 -21.88 -11.76
C PHE A 267 -9.45 -23.07 -12.12
N LYS A 268 -9.58 -24.02 -11.19
CA LYS A 268 -10.50 -25.14 -11.34
C LYS A 268 -11.93 -24.72 -11.01
N LEU A 269 -12.91 -25.29 -11.69
CA LEU A 269 -14.31 -25.16 -11.27
C LEU A 269 -14.52 -25.85 -9.92
N SER A 270 -15.26 -25.21 -9.01
CA SER A 270 -15.64 -25.84 -7.74
C SER A 270 -16.70 -26.94 -7.96
N ASN A 271 -16.90 -27.83 -7.00
CA ASN A 271 -18.03 -28.79 -7.05
C ASN A 271 -19.42 -28.11 -7.04
N LYS A 272 -19.51 -26.83 -6.66
CA LYS A 272 -20.75 -26.05 -6.61
C LYS A 272 -20.90 -25.11 -7.81
N TYR A 273 -20.04 -25.17 -8.81
CA TYR A 273 -20.01 -24.19 -9.90
C TYR A 273 -21.35 -24.03 -10.61
N ARG A 274 -22.12 -25.11 -10.79
CA ARG A 274 -23.44 -25.10 -11.42
C ARG A 274 -24.51 -24.33 -10.64
N THR A 275 -24.31 -24.09 -9.34
CA THR A 275 -25.22 -23.26 -8.53
C THR A 275 -25.10 -21.77 -8.85
N TYR A 276 -24.02 -21.37 -9.51
CA TYR A 276 -23.76 -20.00 -9.91
C TYR A 276 -23.97 -19.83 -11.41
N LYS A 277 -24.51 -18.70 -11.85
CA LYS A 277 -24.66 -18.38 -13.28
C LYS A 277 -23.40 -17.72 -13.83
N LEU A 278 -23.25 -17.83 -15.14
CA LEU A 278 -22.31 -17.03 -15.93
C LEU A 278 -22.96 -15.70 -16.32
N TYR A 279 -22.18 -14.63 -16.45
CA TYR A 279 -22.68 -13.31 -16.82
C TYR A 279 -21.78 -12.65 -17.88
N ASN A 280 -22.31 -11.72 -18.67
CA ASN A 280 -21.50 -10.88 -19.58
C ASN A 280 -20.78 -9.73 -18.85
N HIS A 281 -21.28 -9.33 -17.68
CA HIS A 281 -20.67 -8.35 -16.77
C HIS A 281 -20.71 -8.87 -15.34
N VAL A 282 -19.94 -8.26 -14.43
CA VAL A 282 -20.09 -8.53 -13.01
C VAL A 282 -21.55 -8.26 -12.60
N LYS A 283 -22.15 -9.15 -11.80
CA LYS A 283 -23.59 -9.08 -11.52
C LYS A 283 -23.99 -7.71 -10.96
N GLY A 284 -25.01 -7.09 -11.55
CA GLY A 284 -25.57 -5.83 -11.04
C GLY A 284 -24.77 -4.57 -11.33
N THR A 285 -23.69 -4.61 -12.13
CA THR A 285 -22.86 -3.43 -12.38
C THR A 285 -23.27 -2.62 -13.62
N THR A 286 -24.22 -3.12 -14.42
CA THR A 286 -24.72 -2.44 -15.62
C THR A 286 -26.14 -2.89 -15.94
N ARG A 287 -26.89 -2.02 -16.63
CA ARG A 287 -28.25 -2.31 -17.12
C ARG A 287 -28.28 -3.37 -18.22
N ASN A 288 -27.19 -3.52 -18.99
CA ASN A 288 -27.09 -4.48 -20.11
C ASN A 288 -26.63 -5.87 -19.68
N ILE A 289 -26.91 -6.25 -18.44
CA ILE A 289 -26.46 -7.54 -17.91
C ILE A 289 -27.34 -8.69 -18.40
N ARG A 290 -26.68 -9.76 -18.85
CA ARG A 290 -27.27 -11.01 -19.28
C ARG A 290 -26.64 -12.15 -18.48
N SER A 291 -27.44 -13.16 -18.16
CA SER A 291 -26.97 -14.37 -17.49
C SER A 291 -27.07 -15.58 -18.42
N TYR A 292 -26.14 -16.53 -18.26
CA TYR A 292 -26.04 -17.73 -19.08
C TYR A 292 -25.91 -18.97 -18.18
N GLY A 293 -26.41 -20.10 -18.67
CA GLY A 293 -26.18 -21.41 -18.06
C GLY A 293 -24.82 -22.00 -18.43
N TRP A 294 -24.37 -22.97 -17.64
CA TRP A 294 -23.17 -23.74 -17.97
C TRP A 294 -23.46 -24.77 -19.05
N ASN A 295 -22.46 -25.06 -19.89
CA ASN A 295 -22.53 -26.20 -20.80
C ASN A 295 -22.74 -27.51 -20.00
N LYS A 296 -23.67 -28.36 -20.45
CA LYS A 296 -24.00 -29.63 -19.80
C LYS A 296 -22.80 -30.58 -19.74
N SER A 297 -21.90 -30.56 -20.71
CA SER A 297 -20.72 -31.45 -20.76
C SER A 297 -19.55 -31.03 -19.86
N LEU A 298 -19.60 -29.85 -19.23
CA LEU A 298 -18.57 -29.42 -18.27
C LEU A 298 -18.67 -30.23 -16.98
N ASN A 299 -17.56 -30.39 -16.26
CA ASN A 299 -17.52 -30.97 -14.93
C ASN A 299 -16.60 -30.14 -14.02
N SER A 300 -16.59 -30.46 -12.72
CA SER A 300 -15.76 -29.73 -11.74
C SER A 300 -14.26 -30.02 -11.84
N SER A 301 -13.79 -30.97 -12.65
CA SER A 301 -12.35 -31.13 -12.90
C SER A 301 -11.82 -30.15 -13.95
N LYS A 302 -12.71 -29.43 -14.65
CA LYS A 302 -12.31 -28.50 -15.71
C LYS A 302 -11.58 -27.26 -15.15
N LYS A 303 -10.44 -26.94 -15.76
CA LYS A 303 -9.75 -25.65 -15.62
C LYS A 303 -10.35 -24.61 -16.56
N VAL A 304 -10.54 -23.40 -16.03
CA VAL A 304 -10.92 -22.22 -16.80
C VAL A 304 -9.81 -21.18 -16.73
N PHE A 305 -9.61 -20.45 -17.82
CA PHE A 305 -8.63 -19.37 -17.89
C PHE A 305 -9.23 -18.12 -17.29
N VAL A 306 -8.48 -17.43 -16.46
CA VAL A 306 -8.91 -16.24 -15.73
C VAL A 306 -8.07 -15.06 -16.17
N ASP A 307 -8.72 -13.99 -16.60
CA ASP A 307 -8.02 -12.80 -17.09
C ASP A 307 -8.30 -11.53 -16.30
N CYS A 308 -9.30 -11.54 -15.41
CA CYS A 308 -9.67 -10.37 -14.62
C CYS A 308 -10.41 -10.75 -13.32
N LEU A 309 -10.07 -10.05 -12.24
CA LEU A 309 -10.76 -10.05 -10.96
C LEU A 309 -11.60 -8.77 -10.87
N GLY A 310 -12.89 -8.93 -10.60
CA GLY A 310 -13.85 -7.87 -10.32
C GLY A 310 -14.25 -7.93 -8.85
N ILE A 311 -13.96 -6.88 -8.10
CA ILE A 311 -14.36 -6.74 -6.70
C ILE A 311 -15.58 -5.82 -6.70
N ARG A 312 -16.76 -6.40 -6.49
CA ARG A 312 -18.02 -5.67 -6.43
C ARG A 312 -18.42 -5.46 -5.00
N ASN A 313 -18.56 -4.20 -4.63
CA ASN A 313 -19.13 -3.79 -3.35
C ASN A 313 -20.62 -3.54 -3.54
N TYR A 314 -21.44 -4.19 -2.72
CA TYR A 314 -22.89 -3.97 -2.67
C TYR A 314 -23.31 -3.72 -1.22
N GLY A 315 -23.43 -2.44 -0.86
CA GLY A 315 -23.55 -2.03 0.54
C GLY A 315 -22.37 -2.59 1.35
N LYS A 316 -22.67 -3.42 2.36
CA LYS A 316 -21.66 -4.05 3.22
C LYS A 316 -20.85 -5.18 2.60
N ASN A 317 -21.38 -5.73 1.52
CA ASN A 317 -20.94 -7.03 1.05
C ASN A 317 -19.96 -6.85 -0.10
N GLU A 318 -18.70 -7.20 0.15
CA GLU A 318 -17.74 -7.43 -0.92
C GLU A 318 -18.03 -8.79 -1.57
N SER A 319 -18.12 -8.80 -2.90
CA SER A 319 -18.20 -10.02 -3.69
C SER A 319 -17.09 -10.03 -4.73
N LYS A 320 -16.30 -11.11 -4.74
CA LYS A 320 -15.26 -11.33 -5.74
C LYS A 320 -15.82 -12.10 -6.93
N TRP A 321 -15.55 -11.58 -8.12
CA TRP A 321 -15.97 -12.13 -9.41
C TRP A 321 -14.75 -12.30 -10.29
N TYR A 322 -14.73 -13.33 -11.11
CA TYR A 322 -13.64 -13.58 -12.04
C TYR A 322 -14.18 -13.65 -13.45
N ARG A 323 -13.48 -12.99 -14.38
CA ARG A 323 -13.75 -13.12 -15.80
C ARG A 323 -12.99 -14.33 -16.32
N ILE A 324 -13.75 -15.30 -16.78
CA ILE A 324 -13.28 -16.62 -17.19
C ILE A 324 -13.47 -16.85 -18.68
N ARG A 325 -12.64 -17.75 -19.22
CA ARG A 325 -12.72 -18.31 -20.57
C ARG A 325 -12.62 -19.83 -20.45
N LEU A 326 -13.45 -20.55 -21.20
CA LEU A 326 -13.50 -22.03 -21.13
C LEU A 326 -12.33 -22.72 -21.86
N SER A 327 -11.58 -21.96 -22.66
CA SER A 327 -10.33 -22.36 -23.32
C SER A 327 -9.43 -21.13 -23.51
N ASP A 328 -8.14 -21.36 -23.73
CA ASP A 328 -7.10 -20.32 -23.81
C ASP A 328 -7.28 -19.32 -24.96
N HIS A 329 -8.04 -19.68 -25.99
CA HIS A 329 -8.26 -18.81 -27.16
C HIS A 329 -9.74 -18.49 -27.37
N SER A 330 -10.60 -18.81 -26.39
CA SER A 330 -12.02 -18.50 -26.50
C SER A 330 -12.23 -16.99 -26.54
N LYS A 331 -12.93 -16.51 -27.58
CA LYS A 331 -13.41 -15.13 -27.66
C LYS A 331 -14.53 -14.84 -26.67
N LYS A 332 -15.28 -15.87 -26.25
CA LYS A 332 -16.36 -15.74 -25.28
C LYS A 332 -15.77 -15.65 -23.87
N LYS A 333 -16.12 -14.56 -23.17
CA LYS A 333 -15.72 -14.31 -21.79
C LYS A 333 -16.96 -14.23 -20.92
N TYR A 334 -16.86 -14.76 -19.71
CA TYR A 334 -17.94 -14.74 -18.75
C TYR A 334 -17.46 -14.28 -17.39
N TRP A 335 -18.25 -13.50 -16.68
CA TRP A 335 -18.06 -13.23 -15.27
C TRP A 335 -18.76 -14.31 -14.44
N VAL A 336 -18.06 -14.81 -13.44
CA VAL A 336 -18.58 -15.79 -12.49
C VAL A 336 -18.22 -15.38 -11.06
N TYR A 337 -19.08 -15.69 -10.10
CA TYR A 337 -18.78 -15.46 -8.70
C TYR A 337 -17.65 -16.39 -8.22
N SER A 338 -16.76 -15.89 -7.36
CA SER A 338 -15.60 -16.62 -6.83
C SER A 338 -15.92 -18.01 -6.29
N LYS A 339 -17.08 -18.20 -5.62
CA LYS A 339 -17.48 -19.52 -5.10
C LYS A 339 -17.81 -20.57 -6.18
N ALA A 340 -17.90 -20.17 -7.45
CA ALA A 340 -17.99 -21.12 -8.55
C ALA A 340 -16.63 -21.75 -8.89
N LEU A 341 -15.54 -21.18 -8.39
CA LEU A 341 -14.17 -21.60 -8.62
C LEU A 341 -13.62 -22.23 -7.33
N GLU A 342 -12.78 -23.23 -7.47
CA GLU A 342 -11.94 -23.70 -6.37
C GLU A 342 -10.79 -22.70 -6.23
N MET A 343 -10.89 -21.84 -5.22
CA MET A 343 -9.95 -20.73 -5.04
C MET A 343 -8.56 -21.26 -4.64
N PRO A 344 -7.49 -20.85 -5.34
CA PRO A 344 -6.12 -21.19 -4.96
C PRO A 344 -5.83 -20.74 -3.53
N LYS A 345 -5.18 -21.61 -2.76
CA LYS A 345 -4.78 -21.31 -1.38
C LYS A 345 -3.33 -20.86 -1.37
N VAL A 346 -3.06 -19.71 -0.77
CA VAL A 346 -1.71 -19.17 -0.65
C VAL A 346 -1.35 -19.07 0.83
N ASN A 347 -0.21 -19.65 1.19
CA ASN A 347 0.38 -19.51 2.52
C ASN A 347 1.60 -18.58 2.42
N TYR A 348 1.58 -17.48 3.16
CA TYR A 348 2.66 -16.49 3.18
C TYR A 348 3.47 -16.61 4.46
N ILE A 349 4.80 -16.65 4.32
CA ILE A 349 5.75 -16.84 5.42
C ILE A 349 6.76 -15.70 5.34
N LYS A 350 6.90 -14.90 6.41
CA LYS A 350 7.94 -13.87 6.49
C LYS A 350 9.31 -14.54 6.47
N GLU A 351 10.23 -14.03 5.67
CA GLU A 351 11.57 -14.60 5.51
C GLU A 351 12.52 -13.53 5.00
N ASN A 352 13.75 -13.49 5.51
CA ASN A 352 14.78 -12.57 5.03
C ASN A 352 16.03 -13.36 4.66
N LYS A 353 16.16 -13.71 3.39
CA LYS A 353 17.30 -14.46 2.86
C LYS A 353 17.88 -13.75 1.65
N GLU A 354 19.20 -13.72 1.59
CA GLU A 354 19.91 -13.32 0.39
C GLU A 354 19.91 -14.50 -0.60
N VAL A 355 19.50 -14.23 -1.84
CA VAL A 355 19.37 -15.22 -2.91
C VAL A 355 20.01 -14.70 -4.19
N THR A 356 20.46 -15.62 -5.03
CA THR A 356 20.86 -15.28 -6.40
C THR A 356 19.82 -15.75 -7.40
N VAL A 357 19.64 -14.97 -8.47
CA VAL A 357 18.67 -15.26 -9.52
C VAL A 357 19.36 -16.06 -10.63
N ASN A 358 18.75 -17.17 -11.04
CA ASN A 358 19.13 -17.88 -12.25
C ASN A 358 18.50 -17.18 -13.46
N THR A 359 19.28 -16.41 -14.21
CA THR A 359 18.83 -15.62 -15.37
C THR A 359 18.59 -16.47 -16.63
N ASN A 360 19.13 -17.70 -16.68
CA ASN A 360 19.06 -18.56 -17.87
C ASN A 360 17.68 -19.18 -18.13
N THR A 361 16.77 -19.13 -17.14
CA THR A 361 15.45 -19.76 -17.30
C THR A 361 14.46 -18.86 -18.05
N HIS A 362 14.78 -17.58 -18.23
CA HIS A 362 13.89 -16.58 -18.87
C HIS A 362 12.46 -16.59 -18.29
N SER A 363 12.33 -16.92 -17.00
CA SER A 363 11.06 -16.98 -16.29
C SER A 363 10.52 -15.56 -16.03
N ASN A 364 9.21 -15.41 -16.17
CA ASN A 364 8.52 -14.17 -15.81
C ASN A 364 8.59 -13.91 -14.30
N VAL A 365 8.72 -12.64 -13.97
CA VAL A 365 8.62 -12.08 -12.62
C VAL A 365 7.35 -11.24 -12.55
N TYR A 366 6.60 -11.33 -11.45
CA TYR A 366 5.22 -10.84 -11.37
C TYR A 366 4.99 -9.87 -10.20
N ASN A 367 4.00 -8.98 -10.31
CA ASN A 367 3.60 -8.10 -9.20
C ASN A 367 2.86 -8.84 -8.05
N HIS A 368 2.26 -10.00 -8.33
CA HIS A 368 1.66 -10.91 -7.37
C HIS A 368 2.08 -12.35 -7.67
N VAL A 369 1.87 -13.25 -6.71
CA VAL A 369 2.09 -14.69 -6.93
C VAL A 369 1.21 -15.16 -8.09
N TYR A 370 1.81 -15.77 -9.11
CA TYR A 370 1.08 -16.29 -10.27
C TYR A 370 0.11 -17.41 -9.86
N ASN A 371 -1.07 -17.42 -10.46
CA ASN A 371 -2.23 -18.23 -10.09
C ASN A 371 -2.78 -17.95 -8.68
N SER A 372 -2.46 -16.82 -8.05
CA SER A 372 -3.08 -16.45 -6.77
C SER A 372 -4.47 -15.81 -6.97
N PRO A 373 -5.30 -15.74 -5.91
CA PRO A 373 -6.60 -15.06 -5.99
C PRO A 373 -6.53 -13.59 -6.45
N TYR A 374 -5.38 -12.92 -6.33
CA TYR A 374 -5.22 -11.52 -6.74
C TYR A 374 -4.97 -11.36 -8.24
N LEU A 375 -4.65 -12.46 -8.92
CA LEU A 375 -4.09 -12.48 -10.26
C LEU A 375 -2.80 -11.67 -10.35
N SER A 376 -2.07 -11.88 -11.42
CA SER A 376 -0.71 -11.38 -11.58
C SER A 376 -0.50 -10.76 -12.96
N LYS A 377 0.37 -9.76 -12.99
CA LYS A 377 0.89 -9.15 -14.19
C LYS A 377 2.40 -9.33 -14.20
N LYS A 378 2.93 -9.72 -15.35
CA LYS A 378 4.36 -9.74 -15.60
C LYS A 378 4.89 -8.31 -15.43
N VAL A 379 5.93 -8.15 -14.62
CA VAL A 379 6.65 -6.88 -14.45
C VAL A 379 8.02 -6.91 -15.13
N LYS A 380 8.69 -8.06 -15.14
CA LYS A 380 9.99 -8.29 -15.80
C LYS A 380 10.15 -9.76 -16.19
N GLU A 381 11.21 -10.08 -16.92
CA GLU A 381 11.79 -11.43 -16.94
C GLU A 381 12.99 -11.49 -16.01
N ASN A 382 13.27 -12.66 -15.47
CA ASN A 382 14.43 -12.85 -14.60
C ASN A 382 15.76 -12.61 -15.32
N LYS A 383 15.83 -12.77 -16.64
CA LYS A 383 17.00 -12.41 -17.46
C LYS A 383 17.35 -10.92 -17.39
N ASP A 384 16.36 -10.08 -17.10
CA ASP A 384 16.50 -8.62 -17.03
C ASP A 384 16.81 -8.14 -15.60
N LEU A 385 16.96 -9.07 -14.66
CA LEU A 385 17.41 -8.81 -13.29
C LEU A 385 18.93 -8.72 -13.28
N VAL A 386 19.44 -7.53 -12.98
CA VAL A 386 20.87 -7.22 -13.14
C VAL A 386 21.68 -7.19 -11.86
N ASP A 387 21.01 -7.23 -10.70
CA ASP A 387 21.72 -7.35 -9.42
C ASP A 387 22.19 -8.79 -9.20
N ASP A 388 23.38 -8.93 -8.61
CA ASP A 388 23.99 -10.22 -8.35
C ASP A 388 23.26 -11.02 -7.26
N SER A 389 22.62 -10.31 -6.33
CA SER A 389 21.80 -10.89 -5.28
C SER A 389 20.59 -10.03 -4.93
N TYR A 390 19.56 -10.70 -4.44
CA TYR A 390 18.32 -10.10 -3.97
C TYR A 390 18.05 -10.56 -2.55
N HIS A 391 17.48 -9.68 -1.73
CA HIS A 391 16.89 -10.09 -0.46
C HIS A 391 15.44 -10.49 -0.71
N THR A 392 15.07 -11.66 -0.18
CA THR A 392 13.68 -12.06 -0.07
C THR A 392 13.07 -11.43 1.18
N SER A 393 11.77 -11.11 1.14
CA SER A 393 11.03 -10.60 2.31
C SER A 393 9.89 -11.54 2.74
N VAL A 394 9.36 -12.31 1.79
CA VAL A 394 8.25 -13.23 2.01
C VAL A 394 8.40 -14.42 1.07
N LYS A 395 8.15 -15.61 1.58
CA LYS A 395 7.90 -16.81 0.80
C LYS A 395 6.40 -17.06 0.70
N ALA A 396 5.91 -17.41 -0.49
CA ALA A 396 4.56 -17.84 -0.73
C ALA A 396 4.53 -19.27 -1.25
N ILE A 397 3.77 -20.13 -0.59
CA ILE A 397 3.47 -21.48 -1.05
C ILE A 397 2.03 -21.48 -1.53
N ILE A 398 1.82 -21.74 -2.82
CA ILE A 398 0.49 -21.81 -3.42
C ILE A 398 0.17 -23.23 -3.85
N ASN A 399 -1.04 -23.66 -3.54
CA ASN A 399 -1.63 -24.89 -4.06
C ASN A 399 -2.78 -24.50 -4.99
N ASN A 400 -2.63 -24.78 -6.29
CA ASN A 400 -3.66 -24.55 -7.30
C ASN A 400 -3.92 -25.87 -8.06
N ASP A 401 -5.12 -26.44 -7.87
CA ASP A 401 -5.52 -27.72 -8.46
C ASP A 401 -4.46 -28.83 -8.28
N GLY A 402 -4.02 -29.05 -7.03
CA GLY A 402 -3.01 -30.05 -6.68
C GLY A 402 -1.58 -29.69 -7.08
N VAL A 403 -1.36 -28.61 -7.83
CA VAL A 403 -0.02 -28.13 -8.18
C VAL A 403 0.49 -27.20 -7.10
N ARG A 404 1.47 -27.67 -6.32
CA ARG A 404 2.19 -26.87 -5.33
C ARG A 404 3.31 -26.09 -6.02
N THR A 405 3.33 -24.77 -5.90
CA THR A 405 4.47 -23.94 -6.32
C THR A 405 4.92 -23.02 -5.20
N GLU A 406 6.20 -22.66 -5.24
CA GLU A 406 6.86 -21.84 -4.24
C GLU A 406 7.43 -20.58 -4.89
N TRP A 407 7.22 -19.45 -4.24
CA TRP A 407 7.56 -18.12 -4.73
C TRP A 407 8.20 -17.29 -3.63
N TYR A 408 9.07 -16.37 -4.02
CA TYR A 408 9.73 -15.45 -3.12
C TYR A 408 9.51 -14.03 -3.59
N ARG A 409 9.24 -13.14 -2.64
CA ARG A 409 9.10 -11.71 -2.89
C ARG A 409 10.46 -11.04 -2.76
N ILE A 410 10.93 -10.45 -3.84
CA ILE A 410 12.18 -9.68 -3.94
C ILE A 410 11.86 -8.21 -4.23
N TYR A 411 12.76 -7.31 -3.83
CA TYR A 411 12.70 -5.90 -4.24
C TYR A 411 13.56 -5.69 -5.49
N ILE A 412 12.96 -5.11 -6.54
CA ILE A 412 13.65 -4.77 -7.77
C ILE A 412 13.70 -3.24 -7.89
N PRO A 413 14.89 -2.62 -7.90
CA PRO A 413 15.05 -1.19 -8.12
C PRO A 413 14.24 -0.69 -9.34
N GLY A 414 13.53 0.43 -9.16
CA GLY A 414 12.66 1.03 -10.18
C GLY A 414 11.38 0.24 -10.53
N THR A 415 11.20 -0.98 -10.02
CA THR A 415 9.99 -1.81 -10.24
C THR A 415 9.21 -2.05 -8.94
N GLY A 416 9.88 -2.01 -7.79
CA GLY A 416 9.27 -2.29 -6.49
C GLY A 416 9.28 -3.78 -6.14
N ASN A 417 8.35 -4.18 -5.26
CA ASN A 417 8.21 -5.56 -4.84
C ASN A 417 7.67 -6.45 -5.97
N ALA A 418 8.33 -7.59 -6.20
CA ALA A 418 7.93 -8.56 -7.19
C ALA A 418 8.14 -10.00 -6.73
N TRP A 419 7.44 -10.93 -7.37
CA TRP A 419 7.42 -12.36 -7.06
C TRP A 419 8.12 -13.15 -8.14
N ILE A 420 9.09 -13.97 -7.70
CA ILE A 420 9.87 -14.89 -8.54
C ILE A 420 9.70 -16.32 -8.03
N LYS A 421 9.74 -17.32 -8.92
CA LYS A 421 9.59 -18.73 -8.52
C LYS A 421 10.85 -19.20 -7.82
N SER A 422 10.69 -20.07 -6.83
CA SER A 422 11.80 -20.70 -6.10
C SER A 422 12.81 -21.39 -7.02
N LYS A 423 12.36 -22.00 -8.12
CA LYS A 423 13.25 -22.71 -9.06
C LYS A 423 14.20 -21.77 -9.83
N ASP A 424 13.86 -20.49 -9.89
CA ASP A 424 14.67 -19.46 -10.54
C ASP A 424 15.62 -18.79 -9.53
N LEU A 425 15.69 -19.31 -8.30
CA LEU A 425 16.56 -18.85 -7.24
C LEU A 425 17.52 -19.97 -6.82
N SER A 426 18.73 -19.57 -6.44
CA SER A 426 19.69 -20.42 -5.76
C SER A 426 20.07 -19.80 -4.41
N ASN A 427 20.13 -20.65 -3.37
CA ASN A 427 20.60 -20.24 -2.06
C ASN A 427 22.09 -19.88 -2.14
N ILE A 428 22.49 -18.81 -1.45
CA ILE A 428 23.90 -18.55 -1.17
C ILE A 428 24.29 -19.49 -0.02
N THR A 429 24.62 -20.74 -0.33
CA THR A 429 24.82 -21.79 0.71
C THR A 429 26.07 -21.57 1.58
N ARG A 430 26.92 -20.60 1.25
CA ARG A 430 28.00 -20.09 2.10
C ARG A 430 28.35 -18.71 1.55
N HIS A 431 28.48 -17.69 2.40
CA HIS A 431 29.39 -16.59 2.10
C HIS A 431 30.79 -17.20 1.99
N LYS A 432 31.15 -17.77 0.83
CA LYS A 432 32.54 -17.77 0.44
C LYS A 432 32.82 -16.30 0.18
N GLU A 433 33.53 -15.65 1.09
CA GLU A 433 34.14 -14.37 0.79
C GLU A 433 34.99 -14.59 -0.46
N PHE A 434 34.63 -13.91 -1.54
CA PHE A 434 35.42 -13.97 -2.75
C PHE A 434 36.54 -12.96 -2.57
N LYS A 435 37.79 -13.36 -2.85
CA LYS A 435 38.88 -12.41 -2.93
C LYS A 435 38.59 -11.49 -4.12
N ASN A 436 38.14 -10.30 -3.78
CA ASN A 436 37.93 -9.23 -4.72
C ASN A 436 39.27 -8.56 -5.01
N ASN A 437 39.59 -8.40 -6.29
CA ASN A 437 40.79 -7.68 -6.70
C ASN A 437 40.43 -6.21 -6.87
N TYR A 438 41.16 -5.36 -6.16
CA TYR A 438 40.98 -3.91 -6.21
C TYR A 438 42.17 -3.29 -6.92
N ASN A 439 41.90 -2.46 -7.91
CA ASN A 439 42.91 -1.67 -8.60
C ASN A 439 42.63 -0.19 -8.36
N ASN A 440 43.68 0.56 -8.05
CA ASN A 440 43.62 2.02 -8.09
C ASN A 440 43.47 2.42 -9.54
N LYS A 441 42.33 3.04 -9.87
CA LYS A 441 41.99 3.46 -11.22
C LYS A 441 41.07 4.66 -11.10
N SER A 442 41.56 5.81 -11.54
CA SER A 442 40.81 7.05 -11.50
C SER A 442 40.35 7.46 -12.89
N GLY A 443 39.17 8.06 -12.98
CA GLY A 443 38.67 8.63 -14.22
C GLY A 443 37.26 9.19 -14.08
N TYR A 444 36.68 9.51 -15.23
CA TYR A 444 35.32 10.01 -15.34
C TYR A 444 34.46 9.00 -16.09
N ALA A 445 33.19 8.93 -15.74
CA ALA A 445 32.18 8.20 -16.50
C ALA A 445 30.83 8.90 -16.34
N TYR A 446 29.93 8.69 -17.29
CA TYR A 446 28.53 9.08 -17.13
C TYR A 446 27.77 7.92 -16.49
N LEU A 447 26.85 8.23 -15.58
CA LEU A 447 25.84 7.27 -15.17
C LEU A 447 24.99 6.88 -16.39
N ASN A 448 24.73 5.58 -16.51
CA ASN A 448 23.91 4.99 -17.56
C ASN A 448 22.97 3.96 -16.91
N ASN A 449 21.70 3.92 -17.30
CA ASN A 449 20.69 3.04 -16.70
C ASN A 449 20.44 3.31 -15.19
N TYR A 450 20.14 4.57 -14.85
CA TYR A 450 19.81 4.99 -13.48
C TYR A 450 18.72 4.11 -12.86
N GLY A 451 18.93 3.66 -11.63
CA GLY A 451 17.98 2.79 -10.92
C GLY A 451 17.92 1.35 -11.42
N LYS A 452 18.69 0.95 -12.45
CA LYS A 452 18.75 -0.44 -12.92
C LYS A 452 19.67 -1.30 -12.06
N TYR A 453 20.81 -0.75 -11.64
CA TYR A 453 21.83 -1.42 -10.81
C TYR A 453 21.84 -0.82 -9.42
N ARG A 454 22.15 -1.59 -8.38
CA ARG A 454 22.27 -1.04 -7.01
C ARG A 454 23.61 -0.35 -6.74
N LEU A 455 23.56 0.66 -5.85
CA LEU A 455 24.74 1.23 -5.21
C LEU A 455 25.06 0.42 -3.95
N TYR A 456 26.33 0.20 -3.66
CA TYR A 456 26.75 -0.50 -2.46
C TYR A 456 27.82 0.31 -1.71
N ASN A 457 27.87 0.22 -0.39
CA ASN A 457 28.97 0.81 0.38
C ASN A 457 30.31 0.04 0.20
N ASP A 458 30.24 -1.22 -0.23
CA ASP A 458 31.37 -2.10 -0.56
C ASP A 458 30.95 -3.09 -1.66
N MET A 459 31.90 -3.63 -2.42
CA MET A 459 31.58 -4.50 -3.56
C MET A 459 30.83 -5.77 -3.10
N PRO A 460 29.68 -6.15 -3.70
CA PRO A 460 28.86 -7.26 -3.21
C PRO A 460 29.65 -8.57 -3.04
N GLY A 461 29.48 -9.24 -1.91
CA GLY A 461 30.19 -10.48 -1.60
C GLY A 461 31.63 -10.31 -1.10
N SER A 462 32.14 -9.07 -0.97
CA SER A 462 33.44 -8.77 -0.33
C SER A 462 33.42 -9.02 1.18
N SER A 463 32.29 -8.74 1.84
CA SER A 463 32.15 -8.76 3.29
C SER A 463 30.68 -8.80 3.69
N LYS A 464 30.41 -9.22 4.93
CA LYS A 464 29.06 -9.10 5.56
C LYS A 464 28.59 -7.65 5.72
N LYS A 465 29.47 -6.66 5.47
CA LYS A 465 29.19 -5.22 5.65
C LYS A 465 28.74 -4.55 4.36
N ALA A 466 28.82 -5.23 3.22
CA ALA A 466 28.28 -4.74 1.96
C ALA A 466 26.75 -4.57 2.09
N LYS A 467 26.28 -3.33 1.96
CA LYS A 467 24.91 -2.89 2.09
C LYS A 467 24.54 -2.09 0.87
N VAL A 468 23.34 -2.36 0.36
CA VAL A 468 22.72 -1.59 -0.73
C VAL A 468 22.37 -0.19 -0.22
N THR A 469 22.62 0.82 -1.05
CA THR A 469 22.09 2.19 -0.92
C THR A 469 21.05 2.41 -2.00
N ASN A 470 19.91 3.01 -1.64
CA ASN A 470 18.88 3.33 -2.62
C ASN A 470 19.29 4.57 -3.43
N TRP A 471 19.01 4.56 -4.73
CA TRP A 471 19.29 5.71 -5.61
C TRP A 471 18.56 6.98 -5.17
N ASP A 472 17.36 6.83 -4.59
CA ASP A 472 16.57 7.95 -4.08
C ASP A 472 17.25 8.70 -2.93
N ASP A 473 18.15 8.03 -2.19
CA ASP A 473 18.93 8.65 -1.12
C ASP A 473 20.11 9.48 -1.67
N VAL A 474 20.50 9.22 -2.91
CA VAL A 474 21.67 9.83 -3.56
C VAL A 474 21.27 10.99 -4.47
N LYS A 475 20.04 11.03 -4.99
CA LYS A 475 19.45 12.20 -5.69
C LYS A 475 20.35 12.83 -6.77
N VAL A 476 20.87 12.04 -7.70
CA VAL A 476 21.65 12.56 -8.84
C VAL A 476 20.93 12.31 -10.17
N PRO A 477 21.11 13.17 -11.20
CA PRO A 477 20.56 12.96 -12.54
C PRO A 477 20.98 11.63 -13.17
N SER A 478 20.19 11.12 -14.11
CA SER A 478 20.44 9.82 -14.75
C SER A 478 21.65 9.79 -15.68
N ASP A 479 22.12 10.97 -16.12
CA ASP A 479 23.26 11.25 -16.99
C ASP A 479 24.37 12.00 -16.23
N TYR A 480 24.39 11.90 -14.90
CA TYR A 480 25.35 12.63 -14.08
C TYR A 480 26.79 12.17 -14.37
N LEU A 481 27.68 13.15 -14.63
CA LEU A 481 29.11 12.91 -14.75
C LEU A 481 29.67 12.60 -13.36
N ILE A 482 30.25 11.41 -13.21
CA ILE A 482 30.84 10.94 -11.95
C ILE A 482 32.35 10.84 -12.06
N THR A 483 33.00 10.87 -10.90
CA THR A 483 34.37 10.41 -10.75
C THR A 483 34.37 9.02 -10.15
N TYR A 484 35.29 8.18 -10.61
CA TYR A 484 35.63 6.94 -9.95
C TYR A 484 37.11 6.95 -9.58
N ASP A 485 37.45 6.27 -8.48
CA ASP A 485 38.83 6.24 -7.96
C ASP A 485 39.38 4.82 -7.76
N LYS A 486 38.51 3.81 -7.86
CA LYS A 486 38.89 2.40 -7.89
C LYS A 486 38.07 1.63 -8.90
N SER A 487 38.67 0.55 -9.40
CA SER A 487 37.96 -0.53 -10.09
C SER A 487 38.22 -1.85 -9.38
N GLY A 488 37.32 -2.81 -9.53
CA GLY A 488 37.54 -4.16 -9.03
C GLY A 488 36.87 -5.22 -9.90
N VAL A 489 37.39 -6.44 -9.79
CA VAL A 489 36.78 -7.63 -10.38
C VAL A 489 36.23 -8.48 -9.26
N LYS A 490 34.94 -8.80 -9.36
CA LYS A 490 34.26 -9.61 -8.36
C LYS A 490 34.53 -11.09 -8.59
N GLY A 491 35.15 -11.75 -7.61
CA GLY A 491 35.65 -13.12 -7.79
C GLY A 491 34.59 -14.21 -7.98
N LYS A 492 33.29 -13.92 -7.75
CA LYS A 492 32.19 -14.89 -7.92
C LYS A 492 31.84 -15.14 -9.38
N ASP A 493 31.79 -14.06 -10.17
CA ASP A 493 31.20 -14.02 -11.51
C ASP A 493 32.08 -13.24 -12.51
N ASN A 494 33.27 -12.79 -12.09
CA ASN A 494 34.21 -11.99 -12.87
C ASN A 494 33.61 -10.69 -13.42
N THR A 495 32.59 -10.14 -12.77
CA THR A 495 32.00 -8.85 -13.15
C THR A 495 32.93 -7.70 -12.77
N ASN A 496 32.94 -6.66 -13.59
CA ASN A 496 33.70 -5.43 -13.36
C ASN A 496 32.88 -4.43 -12.53
N TRP A 497 33.53 -3.80 -11.57
CA TRP A 497 32.92 -2.86 -10.64
C TRP A 497 33.80 -1.63 -10.46
N TYR A 498 33.18 -0.52 -10.08
CA TYR A 498 33.85 0.75 -9.90
C TYR A 498 33.39 1.40 -8.60
N ARG A 499 34.34 2.02 -7.89
CA ARG A 499 34.03 2.88 -6.75
C ARG A 499 33.88 4.31 -7.25
N ILE A 500 32.65 4.79 -7.25
CA ILE A 500 32.25 6.12 -7.69
C ILE A 500 32.06 7.03 -6.48
N ASN A 501 32.24 8.34 -6.68
CA ASN A 501 31.87 9.35 -5.70
C ASN A 501 30.56 10.03 -6.11
N LEU A 502 29.57 10.02 -5.22
CA LEU A 502 28.30 10.74 -5.37
C LEU A 502 28.01 11.50 -4.08
N ASN A 503 27.80 12.81 -4.18
CA ASN A 503 27.53 13.70 -3.04
C ASN A 503 28.51 13.49 -1.87
N ASN A 504 29.81 13.47 -2.16
CA ASN A 504 30.90 13.27 -1.19
C ASN A 504 30.85 11.91 -0.45
N LYS A 505 30.13 10.92 -0.99
CA LYS A 505 30.12 9.55 -0.49
C LYS A 505 30.58 8.58 -1.57
N ASN A 506 31.32 7.56 -1.15
CA ASN A 506 31.82 6.53 -2.05
C ASN A 506 30.83 5.37 -2.13
N TYR A 507 30.55 4.94 -3.35
CA TYR A 507 29.70 3.79 -3.64
C TYR A 507 30.37 2.86 -4.64
N TRP A 508 30.18 1.57 -4.47
CA TRP A 508 30.51 0.56 -5.47
C TRP A 508 29.31 0.30 -6.37
N ILE A 509 29.55 0.27 -7.68
CA ILE A 509 28.54 -0.02 -8.69
C ILE A 509 29.11 -0.90 -9.80
N ALA A 510 28.27 -1.75 -10.41
CA ALA A 510 28.65 -2.57 -11.54
C ALA A 510 28.97 -1.72 -12.77
N SER A 511 29.94 -2.14 -13.59
CA SER A 511 30.39 -1.42 -14.79
C SER A 511 29.27 -1.18 -15.80
N GLY A 512 28.26 -2.05 -15.85
CA GLY A 512 27.10 -1.90 -16.73
C GLY A 512 26.22 -0.68 -16.43
N ALA A 513 26.45 -0.02 -15.28
CA ALA A 513 25.82 1.23 -14.91
C ALA A 513 26.62 2.47 -15.35
N LEU A 514 27.77 2.29 -15.98
CA LEU A 514 28.69 3.37 -16.37
C LEU A 514 28.87 3.39 -17.88
N LYS A 515 28.99 4.60 -18.43
CA LYS A 515 29.42 4.86 -19.80
C LYS A 515 30.72 5.65 -19.72
N PHE A 516 31.84 4.99 -20.05
CA PHE A 516 33.18 5.58 -20.03
C PHE A 516 33.44 6.50 -21.21
#